data_AF-M0C1H4-F1
#
_entry.id   AF-M0C1H4-F1
#
_cell.length_a   1.000
_cell.length_b   1.000
_cell.length_c   1.000
_cell.angle_alpha   90.00
_cell.angle_beta   90.00
_cell.angle_gamma   90.00
#
_symmetry.space_group_name_H-M   'P 1'
#
loop_
_entity.id
_entity.type
_entity.pdbx_description
1 polymer ?
#
loop_
_entity_poly.entity_id
_entity_poly.type
_entity_poly.pdbx_seq_one_letter_code
_entity_poly.pdbx_strand_id
1 'polypeptide(L)'
;MIADSGPNSIGNEPIVSTLSSESLGDVSPLTRPLQLEWSPHVAALAGIVALALLGGVLVARNRFDQQNAFVADPEPRREEFLTDREHVQQLIRENGGRMKQSKIVNDVDWSKAKVSRLLAELEEEGRITKLRLGRENLVCLPGHEPTASQSPETPKNE
;
A
#
# COMPACT_ATOMS: atom_id res chain seq x y z
N MET A 1 -41.50 109.38 -10.65
CA MET A 1 -41.54 108.99 -12.08
C MET A 1 -40.14 108.60 -12.47
N ILE A 2 -39.99 107.40 -13.03
CA ILE A 2 -38.77 106.77 -13.56
C ILE A 2 -37.78 106.26 -12.50
N ALA A 3 -37.93 104.97 -12.21
CA ALA A 3 -36.89 104.13 -11.62
C ALA A 3 -36.18 103.44 -12.78
N ASP A 4 -34.85 103.56 -12.86
CA ASP A 4 -34.04 102.62 -13.62
C ASP A 4 -32.59 102.59 -13.13
N SER A 5 -32.06 101.37 -13.13
CA SER A 5 -30.66 100.96 -13.22
C SER A 5 -29.66 101.24 -12.08
N GLY A 6 -29.28 100.13 -11.44
CA GLY A 6 -27.96 99.93 -10.87
C GLY A 6 -27.84 98.49 -10.35
N PRO A 7 -27.15 97.57 -11.03
CA PRO A 7 -26.95 96.22 -10.53
C PRO A 7 -25.65 96.14 -9.73
N ASN A 8 -25.74 95.77 -8.46
CA ASN A 8 -24.63 95.14 -7.74
C ASN A 8 -25.18 94.44 -6.48
N SER A 9 -25.02 93.11 -6.38
CA SER A 9 -24.04 92.47 -5.47
C SER A 9 -24.39 92.69 -4.00
N ILE A 10 -24.62 91.70 -3.13
CA ILE A 10 -24.18 90.30 -3.04
C ILE A 10 -25.12 89.63 -2.05
N GLY A 11 -25.56 88.40 -2.31
CA GLY A 11 -26.21 87.61 -1.26
C GLY A 11 -26.84 86.33 -1.74
N ASN A 12 -26.04 85.27 -1.85
CA ASN A 12 -26.33 83.91 -1.37
C ASN A 12 -25.36 82.90 -2.01
N GLU A 13 -24.88 81.99 -1.16
CA GLU A 13 -23.96 80.91 -1.50
C GLU A 13 -24.60 79.93 -2.48
N PRO A 14 -23.79 79.24 -3.32
CA PRO A 14 -23.45 77.88 -2.92
C PRO A 14 -22.08 77.37 -3.41
N ILE A 15 -21.72 76.21 -2.84
CA ILE A 15 -20.99 75.07 -3.40
C ILE A 15 -19.47 75.09 -3.62
N VAL A 16 -18.87 74.19 -2.83
CA VAL A 16 -17.71 73.32 -3.11
C VAL A 16 -16.35 74.00 -2.97
N SER A 17 -15.86 73.96 -1.72
CA SER A 17 -14.45 74.12 -1.39
C SER A 17 -13.60 73.25 -2.31
N THR A 18 -12.74 73.98 -3.02
CA THR A 18 -11.60 73.52 -3.77
C THR A 18 -10.73 72.58 -2.94
N LEU A 19 -10.35 71.49 -3.60
CA LEU A 19 -9.35 70.48 -3.26
C LEU A 19 -8.21 71.06 -2.40
N SER A 20 -8.14 70.62 -1.14
CA SER A 20 -6.94 70.73 -0.32
C SER A 20 -5.98 69.59 -0.64
N SER A 21 -4.71 69.98 -0.68
CA SER A 21 -3.54 69.21 -1.04
C SER A 21 -3.30 67.97 -0.17
N GLU A 22 -2.87 66.94 -0.89
CA GLU A 22 -1.70 66.10 -0.63
C GLU A 22 -1.62 65.20 0.62
N SER A 23 -1.33 63.94 0.26
CA SER A 23 -0.39 63.05 0.94
C SER A 23 -0.94 62.19 2.07
N LEU A 24 -1.68 61.16 1.65
CA LEU A 24 -1.60 59.80 2.21
C LEU A 24 -2.11 58.82 1.14
N GLY A 25 -1.35 58.73 0.05
CA GLY A 25 -1.52 57.74 -1.00
C GLY A 25 -0.46 56.67 -0.85
N ASP A 26 -0.76 55.69 -0.02
CA ASP A 26 -0.04 54.45 0.19
C ASP A 26 0.57 53.91 -1.13
N VAL A 27 1.89 53.99 -1.24
CA VAL A 27 2.68 53.22 -2.21
C VAL A 27 2.71 51.76 -1.75
N SER A 28 1.57 51.07 -1.90
CA SER A 28 1.56 49.62 -1.85
C SER A 28 2.27 49.11 -3.10
N PRO A 29 3.39 48.37 -2.97
CA PRO A 29 3.96 47.67 -4.11
C PRO A 29 2.91 46.69 -4.65
N LEU A 30 2.84 46.63 -5.97
CA LEU A 30 2.10 45.63 -6.73
C LEU A 30 2.71 44.24 -6.47
N THR A 31 2.52 43.70 -5.27
CA THR A 31 2.73 42.30 -4.95
C THR A 31 1.35 41.73 -4.64
N ARG A 32 0.59 41.43 -5.70
CA ARG A 32 -0.46 40.42 -5.57
C ARG A 32 0.29 39.12 -5.31
N PRO A 33 0.22 38.51 -4.11
CA PRO A 33 0.73 37.16 -3.97
C PRO A 33 -0.04 36.33 -4.99
N LEU A 34 0.68 35.49 -5.74
CA LEU A 34 0.08 34.45 -6.55
C LEU A 34 -0.78 33.60 -5.61
N GLN A 35 -2.05 33.97 -5.44
CA GLN A 35 -3.08 33.10 -4.94
C GLN A 35 -3.28 32.09 -6.06
N LEU A 36 -2.44 31.06 -6.02
CA LEU A 36 -2.63 29.82 -6.70
C LEU A 36 -3.99 29.31 -6.20
N GLU A 37 -5.04 29.66 -6.94
CA GLU A 37 -6.39 29.17 -6.72
C GLU A 37 -6.34 27.66 -6.91
N TRP A 38 -5.98 26.95 -5.84
CA TRP A 38 -6.28 25.54 -5.71
C TRP A 38 -7.79 25.43 -5.63
N SER A 39 -8.44 25.57 -6.79
CA SER A 39 -9.86 25.31 -6.95
C SER A 39 -10.15 23.96 -6.29
N PRO A 40 -11.29 23.80 -5.60
CA PRO A 40 -11.61 22.57 -4.88
C PRO A 40 -11.47 21.30 -5.75
N HIS A 41 -11.66 21.45 -7.06
CA HIS A 41 -11.41 20.43 -8.07
C HIS A 41 -9.93 19.99 -8.17
N VAL A 42 -8.97 20.91 -8.10
CA VAL A 42 -7.54 20.60 -8.17
C VAL A 42 -7.08 19.87 -6.91
N ALA A 43 -7.58 20.27 -5.73
CA ALA A 43 -7.31 19.57 -4.48
C ALA A 43 -7.90 18.14 -4.48
N ALA A 44 -9.11 17.97 -5.02
CA ALA A 44 -9.73 16.65 -5.17
C ALA A 44 -8.94 15.74 -6.12
N LEU A 45 -8.50 16.26 -7.26
CA LEU A 45 -7.67 15.50 -8.21
C LEU A 45 -6.30 15.13 -7.62
N ALA A 46 -5.66 16.05 -6.90
CA ALA A 46 -4.41 15.76 -6.18
C ALA A 46 -4.60 14.65 -5.13
N GLY A 47 -5.72 14.66 -4.40
CA GLY A 47 -6.09 13.60 -3.46
C GLY A 47 -6.29 12.25 -4.14
N ILE A 48 -7.02 12.20 -5.26
CA ILE A 48 -7.24 10.96 -6.03
C ILE A 48 -5.92 10.42 -6.58
N VAL A 49 -5.06 11.29 -7.12
CA VAL A 49 -3.73 10.90 -7.61
C VAL A 49 -2.89 10.35 -6.47
N ALA A 50 -2.89 11.01 -5.31
CA ALA A 50 -2.18 10.52 -4.13
C ALA A 50 -2.71 9.15 -3.66
N LEU A 51 -4.03 8.93 -3.68
CA LEU A 51 -4.65 7.64 -3.33
C LEU A 51 -4.36 6.55 -4.37
N ALA A 52 -4.36 6.89 -5.66
CA ALA A 52 -4.02 5.96 -6.74
C ALA A 52 -2.54 5.58 -6.70
N LEU A 53 -1.65 6.53 -6.38
CA LEU A 53 -0.24 6.26 -6.17
C LEU A 53 -0.01 5.44 -4.89
N LEU A 54 -0.69 5.76 -3.79
CA LEU A 54 -0.57 5.02 -2.53
C LEU A 54 -1.13 3.60 -2.65
N GLY A 55 -2.32 3.45 -3.25
CA GLY A 55 -2.91 2.16 -3.57
C GLY A 55 -2.08 1.38 -4.59
N GLY A 56 -1.54 2.08 -5.60
CA GLY A 56 -0.63 1.53 -6.59
C GLY A 56 0.68 1.02 -5.98
N VAL A 57 1.26 1.74 -5.01
CA VAL A 57 2.45 1.35 -4.24
C VAL A 57 2.13 0.16 -3.33
N LEU A 58 0.98 0.15 -2.65
CA LEU A 58 0.58 -0.97 -1.80
C LEU A 58 0.37 -2.26 -2.62
N VAL A 59 -0.30 -2.15 -3.77
CA VAL A 59 -0.47 -3.25 -4.73
C VAL A 59 0.86 -3.61 -5.39
N ALA A 60 1.76 -2.65 -5.64
CA ALA A 60 3.14 -2.89 -6.10
C ALA A 60 3.92 -3.74 -5.11
N ARG A 61 3.93 -3.39 -3.83
CA ARG A 61 4.62 -4.20 -2.82
C ARG A 61 4.05 -5.61 -2.72
N ASN A 62 2.73 -5.77 -2.79
CA ASN A 62 2.08 -7.08 -2.77
C ASN A 62 2.38 -7.95 -4.02
N ARG A 63 2.60 -7.34 -5.19
CA ARG A 63 3.04 -8.07 -6.41
C ARG A 63 4.55 -8.29 -6.45
N PHE A 64 5.35 -7.47 -5.76
CA PHE A 64 6.81 -7.64 -5.66
C PHE A 64 7.23 -8.84 -4.81
N ASP A 65 6.45 -9.25 -3.80
CA ASP A 65 6.67 -10.52 -3.08
C ASP A 65 6.56 -11.74 -4.02
N GLN A 66 5.78 -11.65 -5.10
CA GLN A 66 5.71 -12.67 -6.16
C GLN A 66 6.78 -12.49 -7.25
N GLN A 67 7.27 -11.27 -7.50
CA GLN A 67 8.19 -10.97 -8.61
C GLN A 67 9.69 -11.01 -8.21
N ASN A 68 10.03 -10.76 -6.93
CA ASN A 68 11.44 -10.80 -6.49
C ASN A 68 12.01 -12.23 -6.39
N ALA A 69 11.17 -13.25 -6.55
CA ALA A 69 11.62 -14.63 -6.75
C ALA A 69 12.20 -14.88 -8.16
N PHE A 70 12.07 -13.93 -9.10
CA PHE A 70 12.52 -14.12 -10.48
C PHE A 70 13.87 -13.45 -10.80
N VAL A 71 14.35 -12.49 -10.01
CA VAL A 71 15.65 -11.82 -10.24
C VAL A 71 16.32 -11.44 -8.91
N ALA A 72 16.87 -12.42 -8.20
CA ALA A 72 17.89 -12.18 -7.19
C ALA A 72 18.89 -13.33 -7.24
N ASP A 73 20.06 -13.07 -7.83
CA ASP A 73 21.26 -13.87 -7.66
C ASP A 73 22.16 -13.19 -6.60
N PRO A 74 22.21 -13.70 -5.37
CA PRO A 74 23.31 -13.44 -4.46
C PRO A 74 24.25 -14.66 -4.42
N GLU A 75 25.41 -14.53 -5.08
CA GLU A 75 26.67 -15.32 -5.01
C GLU A 75 26.68 -16.71 -4.30
N PRO A 76 27.30 -17.73 -4.92
CA PRO A 76 26.99 -19.14 -4.70
C PRO A 76 27.66 -19.70 -3.43
N ARG A 77 26.91 -19.81 -2.34
CA ARG A 77 27.33 -20.54 -1.14
C ARG A 77 26.97 -22.03 -1.20
N ARG A 78 27.21 -22.76 -2.29
CA ARG A 78 27.01 -24.24 -2.40
C ARG A 78 25.67 -24.84 -1.94
N GLU A 79 24.72 -24.03 -1.51
CA GLU A 79 23.33 -24.39 -1.33
C GLU A 79 22.78 -24.39 -2.75
N GLU A 80 22.80 -25.57 -3.38
CA GLU A 80 21.99 -25.83 -4.57
C GLU A 80 20.64 -25.14 -4.38
N PHE A 81 20.17 -24.38 -5.37
CA PHE A 81 18.92 -23.61 -5.34
C PHE A 81 17.73 -24.51 -5.00
N LEU A 82 17.56 -24.86 -3.72
CA LEU A 82 16.47 -25.66 -3.22
C LEU A 82 15.25 -24.78 -3.35
N THR A 83 14.31 -25.24 -4.17
CA THR A 83 13.01 -24.60 -4.28
C THR A 83 12.33 -24.60 -2.92
N ASP A 84 11.38 -23.68 -2.69
CA ASP A 84 10.60 -23.63 -1.44
C ASP A 84 10.02 -25.02 -1.05
N ARG A 85 9.63 -25.80 -2.07
CA ARG A 85 9.13 -27.18 -1.95
C ARG A 85 10.19 -28.14 -1.43
N GLU A 86 11.40 -28.07 -1.98
CA GLU A 86 12.50 -28.94 -1.60
C GLU A 86 13.05 -28.56 -0.22
N HIS A 87 13.11 -27.27 0.09
CA HIS A 87 13.50 -26.78 1.41
C HIS A 87 12.58 -27.32 2.50
N VAL A 88 11.25 -27.25 2.32
CA VAL A 88 10.30 -27.81 3.30
C VAL A 88 10.40 -29.33 3.40
N GLN A 89 10.55 -30.04 2.27
CA GLN A 89 10.72 -31.50 2.31
C GLN A 89 12.02 -31.92 3.01
N GLN A 90 13.11 -31.20 2.78
CA GLN A 90 14.39 -31.41 3.45
C GLN A 90 14.27 -31.14 4.94
N LEU A 91 13.64 -30.04 5.33
CA LEU A 91 13.37 -29.70 6.72
C LEU A 91 12.57 -30.81 7.43
N ILE A 92 11.51 -31.33 6.79
CA ILE A 92 10.72 -32.45 7.35
C ILE A 92 11.58 -33.71 7.47
N ARG A 93 12.41 -34.00 6.47
CA ARG A 93 13.33 -35.16 6.44
C ARG A 93 14.33 -35.10 7.59
N GLU A 94 14.95 -33.96 7.81
CA GLU A 94 15.89 -33.71 8.91
C GLU A 94 15.23 -33.88 10.28
N ASN A 95 13.92 -33.62 10.37
CA ASN A 95 13.11 -33.84 11.57
C ASN A 95 12.59 -35.30 11.71
N GLY A 96 13.22 -36.27 11.03
CA GLY A 96 12.84 -37.69 11.10
C GLY A 96 11.69 -38.06 10.16
N GLY A 97 11.47 -37.26 9.11
CA GLY A 97 10.43 -37.44 8.10
C GLY A 97 9.03 -37.03 8.53
N ARG A 98 8.89 -36.41 9.71
CA ARG A 98 7.61 -35.90 10.22
C ARG A 98 7.83 -34.68 11.11
N MET A 99 6.96 -33.69 10.99
CA MET A 99 7.13 -32.41 11.67
C MET A 99 5.80 -31.71 11.86
N LYS A 100 5.62 -31.00 12.98
CA LYS A 100 4.42 -30.17 13.21
C LYS A 100 4.44 -28.98 12.25
N GLN A 101 3.29 -28.63 11.69
CA GLN A 101 3.16 -27.45 10.82
C GLN A 101 3.57 -26.15 11.52
N SER A 102 3.27 -26.00 12.82
CA SER A 102 3.72 -24.86 13.62
C SER A 102 5.25 -24.77 13.69
N LYS A 103 5.93 -25.92 13.82
CA LYS A 103 7.39 -25.97 13.78
C LYS A 103 7.92 -25.60 12.39
N ILE A 104 7.28 -26.06 11.32
CA ILE A 104 7.63 -25.64 9.95
C ILE A 104 7.55 -24.13 9.84
N VAL A 105 6.43 -23.51 10.26
CA VAL A 105 6.22 -22.06 10.24
C VAL A 105 7.24 -21.29 11.09
N ASN A 106 7.77 -21.89 12.15
CA ASN A 106 8.78 -21.24 13.00
C ASN A 106 10.19 -21.38 12.42
N ASP A 107 10.48 -22.50 11.76
CA ASP A 107 11.80 -22.81 11.21
C ASP A 107 11.98 -22.14 9.83
N VAL A 108 10.90 -21.90 9.09
CA VAL A 108 10.91 -21.12 7.84
C VAL A 108 10.41 -19.70 8.11
N ASP A 109 11.16 -18.67 7.71
CA ASP A 109 10.77 -17.26 7.90
C ASP A 109 9.74 -16.80 6.84
N TRP A 110 8.66 -17.56 6.69
CA TRP A 110 7.58 -17.32 5.73
C TRP A 110 6.25 -17.07 6.44
N SER A 111 5.34 -16.35 5.78
CA SER A 111 4.00 -16.18 6.30
C SER A 111 3.27 -17.52 6.43
N LYS A 112 2.45 -17.67 7.48
CA LYS A 112 1.60 -18.85 7.69
C LYS A 112 0.74 -19.19 6.47
N ALA A 113 0.28 -18.17 5.74
CA ALA A 113 -0.48 -18.35 4.50
C ALA A 113 0.35 -19.00 3.39
N LYS A 114 1.60 -18.54 3.18
CA LYS A 114 2.53 -19.15 2.20
C LYS A 114 2.82 -20.61 2.55
N VAL A 115 3.15 -20.90 3.81
CA VAL A 115 3.38 -22.28 4.28
C VAL A 115 2.13 -23.14 4.08
N SER A 116 0.95 -22.63 4.45
CA SER A 116 -0.30 -23.38 4.29
C SER A 116 -0.60 -23.71 2.83
N ARG A 117 -0.36 -22.77 1.91
CA ARG A 117 -0.55 -22.97 0.48
C ARG A 117 0.45 -24.00 -0.07
N LEU A 118 1.72 -23.84 0.24
CA LEU A 118 2.77 -24.76 -0.20
C LEU A 118 2.50 -26.20 0.28
N LEU A 119 2.11 -26.36 1.55
CA LEU A 119 1.77 -27.67 2.09
C LEU A 119 0.46 -28.23 1.49
N ALA A 120 -0.46 -27.40 1.02
CA ALA A 120 -1.63 -27.88 0.27
C ALA A 120 -1.21 -28.43 -1.09
N GLU A 121 -0.38 -27.69 -1.83
CA GLU A 121 0.16 -28.12 -3.12
C GLU A 121 0.96 -29.44 -2.99
N LEU A 122 1.83 -29.57 -1.99
CA LEU A 122 2.60 -30.79 -1.76
C LEU A 122 1.73 -31.99 -1.36
N GLU A 123 0.61 -31.76 -0.66
CA GLU A 123 -0.34 -32.81 -0.29
C GLU A 123 -1.14 -33.27 -1.51
N GLU A 124 -1.60 -32.34 -2.35
CA GLU A 124 -2.26 -32.63 -3.63
C GLU A 124 -1.36 -33.46 -4.57
N GLU A 125 -0.04 -33.19 -4.55
CA GLU A 125 0.96 -33.95 -5.31
C GLU A 125 1.36 -35.28 -4.65
N GLY A 126 0.81 -35.63 -3.49
CA GLY A 126 1.15 -36.84 -2.75
C GLY A 126 2.57 -36.87 -2.21
N ARG A 127 3.23 -35.70 -2.10
CA ARG A 127 4.60 -35.57 -1.57
C ARG A 127 4.65 -35.52 -0.05
N ILE A 128 3.52 -35.24 0.59
CA ILE A 128 3.33 -35.24 2.04
C ILE A 128 1.92 -35.70 2.40
N THR A 129 1.72 -36.12 3.64
CA THR A 129 0.41 -36.39 4.24
C THR A 129 0.23 -35.53 5.48
N LYS A 130 -0.96 -34.94 5.68
CA LYS A 130 -1.30 -34.18 6.89
C LYS A 130 -2.19 -35.02 7.81
N LEU A 131 -1.80 -35.12 9.07
CA LEU A 131 -2.56 -35.79 10.11
C LEU A 131 -2.89 -34.81 11.23
N ARG A 132 -4.09 -34.94 11.80
CA ARG A 132 -4.47 -34.13 12.95
C ARG A 132 -3.88 -34.71 14.23
N LEU A 133 -3.00 -33.96 14.90
CA LEU A 133 -2.41 -34.35 16.19
C LEU A 133 -2.83 -33.33 17.26
N GLY A 134 -3.88 -33.67 18.01
CA GLY A 134 -4.47 -32.77 18.99
C GLY A 134 -5.07 -31.52 18.34
N ARG A 135 -4.48 -30.34 18.62
CA ARG A 135 -4.92 -29.04 18.06
C ARG A 135 -4.05 -28.55 16.89
N GLU A 136 -3.05 -29.33 16.50
CA GLU A 136 -2.09 -28.99 15.46
C GLU A 136 -2.10 -30.03 14.34
N ASN A 137 -1.52 -29.69 13.20
CA ASN A 137 -1.33 -30.63 12.10
C ASN A 137 0.10 -31.16 12.11
N LEU A 138 0.23 -32.47 12.02
CA LEU A 138 1.48 -33.18 11.77
C LEU A 138 1.62 -33.41 10.26
N VAL A 139 2.73 -32.97 9.69
CA VAL A 139 3.08 -33.19 8.28
C VAL A 139 4.06 -34.35 8.23
N CYS A 140 3.79 -35.36 7.42
CA CYS A 140 4.64 -36.54 7.24
C CYS A 140 5.07 -36.68 5.78
N LEU A 141 6.30 -37.11 5.55
CA LEU A 141 6.71 -37.63 4.25
C LEU A 141 6.10 -39.02 4.03
N PRO A 142 5.92 -39.46 2.77
CA PRO A 142 5.48 -40.80 2.43
C PRO A 142 6.34 -41.86 3.15
N GLY A 143 5.69 -42.82 3.79
CA GLY A 143 6.36 -43.89 4.55
C GLY A 143 6.80 -43.51 5.98
N HIS A 144 6.68 -42.26 6.39
CA HIS A 144 7.00 -41.78 7.76
C HIS A 144 5.76 -41.53 8.62
N GLU A 145 4.60 -41.99 8.17
CA GLU A 145 3.33 -41.86 8.87
C GLU A 145 3.32 -42.70 10.17
N PRO A 146 2.66 -42.23 11.23
CA PRO A 146 2.45 -43.03 12.42
C PRO A 146 1.72 -44.34 12.09
N THR A 147 2.17 -45.47 12.61
CA THR A 147 1.54 -46.80 12.43
C THR A 147 0.06 -46.83 12.80
N ALA A 148 -0.40 -45.90 13.66
CA ALA A 148 -1.80 -45.76 14.05
C ALA A 148 -2.69 -45.02 13.02
N SER A 149 -2.13 -44.60 11.88
CA SER A 149 -2.85 -43.80 10.88
C SER A 149 -2.77 -44.35 9.46
N GLN A 150 -2.18 -45.53 9.27
CA GLN A 150 -2.34 -46.26 8.01
C GLN A 150 -3.77 -46.81 7.93
N SER A 151 -4.71 -45.99 7.48
CA SER A 151 -5.99 -46.49 6.97
C SER A 151 -5.72 -47.17 5.62
N PRO A 152 -6.00 -48.47 5.49
CA PRO A 152 -5.71 -49.23 4.29
C PRO A 152 -6.83 -49.04 3.27
N GLU A 153 -6.75 -48.02 2.42
CA GLU A 153 -7.73 -47.86 1.35
C GLU A 153 -7.21 -47.02 0.18
N THR A 154 -6.63 -47.70 -0.81
CA THR A 154 -7.01 -47.53 -2.22
C THR A 154 -6.47 -48.74 -3.01
N PRO A 155 -7.27 -49.78 -3.32
CA PRO A 155 -6.96 -50.63 -4.45
C PRO A 155 -7.08 -49.78 -5.71
N LYS A 156 -5.98 -49.67 -6.45
CA LYS A 156 -5.96 -49.16 -7.82
C LYS A 156 -6.64 -50.22 -8.68
N ASN A 157 -7.92 -50.03 -8.96
CA ASN A 157 -8.66 -50.87 -9.88
C ASN A 157 -8.10 -50.62 -11.28
N GLU A 158 -7.70 -51.73 -11.90
CA GLU A 158 -7.18 -51.90 -13.26
C GLU A 158 -8.13 -51.41 -14.36
#